data_AF-A0A852FU42-F1
#
_entry.id   AF-A0A852FU42-F1
#
_cell.length_a   1.000
_cell.length_b   1.000
_cell.length_c   1.000
_cell.angle_alpha   90.00
_cell.angle_beta   90.00
_cell.angle_gamma   90.00
#
_symmetry.space_group_name_H-M   'P 1'
#
loop_
_entity.id
_entity.type
_entity.pdbx_description
1 polymer ?
#
loop_
_entity_poly.entity_id
_entity_poly.type
_entity_poly.pdbx_seq_one_letter_code
_entity_poly.pdbx_strand_id
1 'polypeptide(L)'
;ARVLEIARRLSRGQQEEEEEEEEGCQRHREPLEVFCKEDAALLCAICRESRAHRAHTVLPLPEALREYGEQLQAGLQGLHRDRDKLLQLREAELRRNW
;
A
#
# COMPACT_ATOMS: atom_id res chain seq x y z
N ALA A 1 9.24 35.78 -27.45
CA ALA A 1 10.40 34.88 -27.64
C ALA A 1 9.92 33.43 -27.69
N ARG A 2 9.87 32.82 -28.89
CA ARG A 2 9.43 31.42 -29.15
C ARG A 2 10.24 30.38 -28.37
N VAL A 3 11.50 30.70 -28.10
CA VAL A 3 12.45 29.84 -27.38
C VAL A 3 12.00 29.56 -25.94
N LEU A 4 11.38 30.54 -25.25
CA LEU A 4 10.88 30.35 -23.89
C LEU A 4 9.65 29.45 -23.81
N GLU A 5 8.89 29.36 -24.90
CA GLU A 5 7.73 28.48 -24.99
C GLU A 5 8.16 27.04 -25.29
N ILE A 6 9.18 26.86 -26.13
CA ILE A 6 9.82 25.56 -26.38
C ILE A 6 10.47 25.04 -25.08
N ALA A 7 11.20 25.88 -24.34
CA ALA A 7 11.79 25.49 -23.06
C ALA A 7 10.71 25.04 -22.05
N ARG A 8 9.57 25.74 -21.97
CA ARG A 8 8.45 25.36 -21.10
C ARG A 8 7.76 24.07 -21.51
N ARG A 9 7.66 23.78 -22.82
CA ARG A 9 7.11 22.50 -23.31
C ARG A 9 8.05 21.33 -23.01
N LEU A 10 9.35 21.53 -23.17
CA LEU A 10 10.36 20.51 -22.83
C LEU A 10 10.37 20.23 -21.32
N SER A 11 10.30 21.25 -20.47
CA SER A 11 10.23 21.05 -19.01
C SER A 11 8.95 20.36 -18.54
N ARG A 12 7.81 20.55 -19.23
CA ARG A 12 6.56 19.81 -18.93
C ARG A 12 6.60 18.35 -19.38
N GLY A 13 7.18 18.07 -20.56
CA GLY A 13 7.36 16.70 -21.04
C GLY A 13 8.30 15.88 -20.15
N GLN A 14 9.33 16.50 -19.59
CA GLN A 14 10.24 15.84 -18.64
C GLN A 14 9.57 15.51 -17.30
N GLN A 15 8.62 16.32 -16.83
CA GLN A 15 7.88 16.04 -15.60
C GLN A 15 6.84 14.93 -15.76
N GLU A 16 6.22 14.81 -16.94
CA GLU A 16 5.27 13.73 -17.25
C GLU A 16 6.03 12.39 -17.46
N GLU A 17 7.23 12.40 -18.04
CA GLU A 17 8.08 11.19 -18.18
C GLU A 17 8.71 10.74 -16.85
N GLU A 18 9.05 11.64 -15.91
CA GLU A 18 9.61 11.29 -14.59
C GLU A 18 8.56 10.80 -13.57
N GLU A 19 7.27 11.18 -13.72
CA GLU A 19 6.18 10.68 -12.85
C GLU A 19 5.64 9.30 -13.31
N GLU A 20 5.82 8.91 -14.57
CA GLU A 20 5.46 7.58 -15.10
C GLU A 20 6.54 6.50 -14.84
N GLU A 21 7.76 6.88 -14.42
CA GLU A 21 8.88 5.94 -14.23
C GLU A 21 8.76 5.01 -13.01
N GLU A 22 7.76 5.19 -12.12
CA GLU A 22 7.52 4.32 -10.96
C GLU A 22 6.27 3.43 -11.04
N GLU A 23 5.55 3.36 -12.16
CA GLU A 23 4.29 2.58 -12.22
C GLU A 23 4.48 1.05 -12.36
N GLY A 24 5.72 0.57 -12.38
CA GLY A 24 6.01 -0.83 -12.70
C GLY A 24 7.18 -1.43 -11.93
N CYS A 25 7.38 -2.73 -12.15
CA CYS A 25 8.54 -3.43 -11.63
C CYS A 25 9.83 -2.84 -12.23
N GLN A 26 10.70 -2.28 -11.39
CA GLN A 26 11.96 -1.66 -11.83
C GLN A 26 12.85 -2.57 -12.70
N ARG A 27 12.80 -3.89 -12.48
CA ARG A 27 13.62 -4.87 -13.21
C ARG A 27 13.06 -5.24 -14.58
N HIS A 28 11.74 -5.26 -14.70
CA HIS A 28 11.05 -5.84 -15.86
C HIS A 28 10.25 -4.81 -16.65
N ARG A 29 10.00 -3.63 -16.07
CA ARG A 29 9.15 -2.57 -16.61
C ARG A 29 7.72 -3.04 -16.92
N GLU A 30 7.26 -4.00 -16.14
CA GLU A 30 5.92 -4.60 -16.22
C GLU A 30 5.06 -4.13 -15.04
N PRO A 31 3.74 -4.01 -15.21
CA PRO A 31 2.84 -3.57 -14.15
C PRO A 31 2.87 -4.50 -12.93
N LEU A 32 2.65 -3.92 -11.76
CA LEU A 32 2.64 -4.61 -10.47
C LEU A 32 1.21 -5.06 -10.13
N GLU A 33 0.84 -6.26 -10.57
CA GLU A 33 -0.55 -6.74 -10.50
C GLU A 33 -0.80 -7.83 -9.44
N VAL A 34 0.26 -8.33 -8.80
CA VAL A 34 0.15 -9.39 -7.77
C VAL A 34 0.92 -9.01 -6.50
N PHE A 35 0.51 -9.55 -5.37
CA PHE A 35 1.12 -9.34 -4.06
C PHE A 35 1.63 -10.67 -3.49
N CYS A 36 2.87 -10.68 -3.00
CA CYS A 36 3.45 -11.80 -2.27
C CYS A 36 3.31 -11.59 -0.77
N LYS A 37 2.69 -12.56 -0.06
CA LYS A 37 2.42 -12.45 1.37
C LYS A 37 3.68 -12.56 2.22
N GLU A 38 4.58 -13.46 1.86
CA GLU A 38 5.80 -13.75 2.61
C GLU A 38 6.79 -12.57 2.56
N ASP A 39 6.92 -11.93 1.40
CA ASP A 39 7.83 -10.79 1.20
C ASP A 39 7.14 -9.44 1.43
N ALA A 40 5.81 -9.43 1.63
CA ALA A 40 4.98 -8.24 1.73
C ALA A 40 5.22 -7.23 0.59
N ALA A 41 5.32 -7.72 -0.65
CA ALA A 41 5.74 -6.93 -1.80
C ALA A 41 4.80 -7.11 -3.00
N LEU A 42 4.64 -6.05 -3.79
CA LEU A 42 4.00 -6.10 -5.10
C LEU A 42 4.99 -6.63 -6.15
N LEU A 43 4.53 -7.53 -7.00
CA LEU A 43 5.32 -8.16 -8.05
C LEU A 43 4.63 -7.98 -9.41
N CYS A 44 5.43 -7.94 -10.47
CA CYS A 44 4.93 -8.14 -11.83
C CYS A 44 4.80 -9.64 -12.15
N ALA A 45 4.15 -9.96 -13.27
CA ALA A 45 3.97 -11.34 -13.74
C ALA A 45 5.29 -12.12 -13.86
N ILE A 46 6.37 -11.46 -14.30
CA ILE A 46 7.69 -12.09 -14.46
C ILE A 46 8.33 -12.39 -13.09
N CYS A 47 8.27 -11.45 -12.14
CA CYS A 47 8.75 -11.67 -10.77
C CYS A 47 8.02 -12.84 -10.10
N ARG A 48 6.70 -12.95 -10.29
CA ARG A 48 5.88 -14.03 -9.76
C ARG A 48 6.39 -15.41 -10.20
N GLU A 49 6.78 -15.56 -11.47
CA GLU A 49 7.28 -16.83 -12.01
C GLU A 49 8.74 -17.13 -11.63
N SER A 50 9.46 -16.13 -11.11
CA SER A 50 10.84 -16.30 -10.71
C SER A 50 11.00 -17.35 -9.61
N ARG A 51 12.17 -18.00 -9.57
CA ARG A 51 12.49 -18.98 -8.51
C ARG A 51 12.39 -18.39 -7.09
N ALA A 52 12.56 -17.08 -6.94
CA ALA A 52 12.47 -16.40 -5.66
C ALA A 52 11.06 -16.45 -5.07
N HIS A 53 10.01 -16.30 -5.90
CA HIS A 53 8.62 -16.26 -5.44
C HIS A 53 7.81 -17.51 -5.80
N ARG A 54 8.41 -18.48 -6.49
CA ARG A 54 7.72 -19.70 -6.97
C ARG A 54 7.04 -20.52 -5.88
N ALA A 55 7.57 -20.50 -4.66
CA ALA A 55 7.03 -21.24 -3.52
C ALA A 55 6.19 -20.36 -2.57
N HIS A 56 6.11 -19.06 -2.83
CA HIS A 56 5.40 -18.10 -1.98
C HIS A 56 3.92 -18.04 -2.34
N THR A 57 3.11 -17.67 -1.35
CA THR A 57 1.70 -17.39 -1.51
C THR A 57 1.54 -16.03 -2.15
N VAL A 58 1.09 -16.05 -3.41
CA VAL A 58 0.80 -14.84 -4.19
C VAL A 58 -0.69 -14.68 -4.42
N LEU A 59 -1.18 -13.45 -4.30
CA LEU A 59 -2.56 -13.08 -4.60
C LEU A 59 -2.60 -12.03 -5.70
N PRO A 60 -3.65 -12.02 -6.55
CA PRO A 60 -3.97 -10.83 -7.34
C PRO A 60 -4.14 -9.60 -6.45
N LEU A 61 -3.69 -8.44 -6.92
CA LEU A 61 -3.75 -7.19 -6.17
C LEU A 61 -5.16 -6.85 -5.63
N PRO A 62 -6.26 -6.99 -6.40
CA PRO A 62 -7.60 -6.72 -5.88
C PRO A 62 -7.99 -7.63 -4.71
N GLU A 63 -7.55 -8.89 -4.73
CA GLU A 63 -7.83 -9.84 -3.65
C GLU A 63 -7.04 -9.50 -2.39
N ALA A 64 -5.76 -9.13 -2.54
CA ALA A 64 -4.93 -8.67 -1.44
C ALA A 64 -5.52 -7.40 -0.80
N LEU A 65 -5.92 -6.41 -1.61
CA LEU A 65 -6.53 -5.17 -1.11
C LEU A 65 -7.79 -5.46 -0.28
N ARG A 66 -8.65 -6.37 -0.75
CA ARG A 66 -9.83 -6.79 0.01
C ARG A 66 -9.44 -7.47 1.32
N GLU A 67 -8.60 -8.50 1.26
CA GLU A 67 -8.23 -9.30 2.44
C GLU A 67 -7.56 -8.45 3.53
N TYR A 68 -6.55 -7.66 3.16
CA TYR A 68 -5.85 -6.80 4.11
C TYR A 68 -6.71 -5.62 4.56
N GLY A 69 -7.57 -5.08 3.68
CA GLY A 69 -8.53 -4.05 4.06
C GLY A 69 -9.49 -4.54 5.15
N GLU A 70 -10.03 -5.75 5.00
CA GLU A 70 -10.90 -6.38 6.00
C GLU A 70 -10.14 -6.64 7.33
N GLN A 71 -8.90 -7.14 7.26
CA GLN A 71 -8.07 -7.36 8.45
C GLN A 71 -7.78 -6.06 9.21
N LEU A 72 -7.41 -5.00 8.50
CA LEU A 72 -7.15 -3.68 9.09
C LEU A 72 -8.41 -3.10 9.72
N GLN A 73 -9.55 -3.20 9.04
CA GLN A 73 -10.82 -2.73 9.57
C GLN A 73 -11.25 -3.49 10.83
N ALA A 74 -11.09 -4.82 10.85
CA ALA A 74 -11.35 -5.63 12.03
C ALA A 74 -10.42 -5.26 13.20
N GLY A 75 -9.12 -5.07 12.92
CA GLY A 75 -8.15 -4.63 13.91
C GLY A 75 -8.50 -3.27 14.51
N LEU A 76 -8.85 -2.29 13.68
CA LEU A 76 -9.26 -0.95 14.12
C LEU A 76 -10.51 -0.99 15.02
N GLN A 77 -11.51 -1.81 14.67
CA GLN A 77 -12.68 -2.01 15.51
C GLN A 77 -12.35 -2.69 16.86
N GLY A 78 -11.35 -3.57 16.88
CA GLY A 78 -10.81 -4.14 18.11
C GLY A 78 -10.21 -3.06 19.02
N LEU A 79 -9.33 -2.23 18.46
CA LEU A 79 -8.68 -1.13 19.18
C LEU A 79 -9.68 -0.11 19.74
N HIS A 80 -10.73 0.23 18.99
CA HIS A 80 -11.80 1.10 19.50
C HIS A 80 -12.52 0.49 20.70
N ARG A 81 -12.85 -0.80 20.63
CA ARG A 81 -13.50 -1.50 21.76
C ARG A 81 -12.62 -1.52 23.00
N ASP A 82 -11.32 -1.75 22.83
CA ASP A 82 -10.40 -1.80 23.97
C ASP A 82 -10.17 -0.41 24.58
N ARG A 83 -10.05 0.64 23.75
CA ARG A 83 -10.06 2.02 24.22
C ARG A 83 -11.30 2.32 25.05
N ASP A 84 -12.49 1.98 24.54
CA ASP A 84 -13.75 2.30 25.21
C ASP A 84 -13.87 1.57 26.56
N LYS A 85 -13.44 0.30 26.64
CA LYS A 85 -13.35 -0.45 27.90
C LYS A 85 -12.39 0.23 28.89
N LEU A 86 -11.20 0.64 28.44
CA LEU A 86 -10.22 1.31 29.31
C LEU A 86 -10.75 2.63 29.86
N LEU A 87 -11.46 3.41 29.04
CA LEU A 87 -12.12 4.64 29.48
C LEU A 87 -13.20 4.36 30.54
N GLN A 88 -14.04 3.35 30.34
CA GLN A 88 -15.05 2.94 31.31
C GLN A 88 -14.45 2.48 32.64
N LEU A 89 -13.36 1.69 32.59
CA LEU A 89 -12.65 1.26 33.79
C LEU A 89 -12.09 2.45 34.57
N ARG A 90 -11.43 3.38 33.87
CA ARG A 90 -10.91 4.61 34.47
C ARG A 90 -12.02 5.43 35.14
N GLU A 91 -13.16 5.61 34.49
CA GLU A 91 -14.30 6.30 35.09
C GLU A 91 -14.84 5.59 36.33
N ALA A 92 -14.93 4.25 36.29
CA ALA A 92 -15.39 3.46 37.43
C ALA A 92 -14.43 3.54 38.62
N GLU A 93 -13.12 3.52 38.37
CA GLU A 93 -12.11 3.73 39.41
C GLU A 93 -12.21 5.12 40.04
N LEU A 94 -12.36 6.17 39.23
CA LEU A 94 -12.54 7.54 39.73
C LEU A 94 -13.80 7.68 40.60
N ARG A 95 -14.90 7.01 40.24
CA ARG A 95 -16.13 6.98 41.06
C ARG A 95 -15.98 6.21 42.36
N ARG A 96 -15.13 5.19 42.42
CA ARG A 96 -14.88 4.39 43.63
C ARG A 96 -13.95 5.07 44.63
N ASN A 97 -13.12 6.01 44.14
CA ASN A 97 -12.14 6.74 44.94
C ASN A 97 -12.68 8.04 45.55
N TRP A 98 -13.99 8.29 45.43
CA TRP A 98 -14.76 9.35 46.09
C TRP A 98 -15.86 8.72 46.95
#